data_AF-A0A965X4W2-F1
#
_entry.id   AF-A0A965X4W2-F1
#
_cell.length_a   1.000
_cell.length_b   1.000
_cell.length_c   1.000
_cell.angle_alpha   90.00
_cell.angle_beta   90.00
_cell.angle_gamma   90.00
#
_symmetry.space_group_name_H-M   'P 1'
#
loop_
_entity.id
_entity.type
_entity.pdbx_description
1 polymer ?
#
loop_
_entity_poly.entity_id
_entity_poly.type
_entity_poly.pdbx_seq_one_letter_code
_entity_poly.pdbx_strand_id
1 'polypeptide(L)'
;MKKLFSIVLAVAMVLSVASVAFAGAWDKAAPASDAFGYKIEVVKFTRSTGALGSSTYNVDPNATAVNGADVYFAIKLTVPDLKATDNVRINAKATVSFTAIGGAATPVADLDISALAAGVYYYDNATQTFDTISNLSPVSPVYNFTCQDTETAKVSAKVVSERPLAGPFTVGDYTVSTTATTVIFADSTAANTVTFTRDSSNGKVSAVAVAGTDAQFVAKLYTYLGITAADISDGKVYMSDDNLRAFAGFAYKTTSEATWKANSTPIILDPTISIPKTGDNASVIGFAMIMVAIVAAAVAVKKVNA
;
A
#
# COMPACT_ATOMS: atom_id res chain seq x y z
N MET A 1 8.83 49.59 -12.78
CA MET A 1 7.63 49.19 -12.02
C MET A 1 7.38 47.71 -12.22
N LYS A 2 7.31 46.98 -11.09
CA LYS A 2 6.70 45.67 -10.86
C LYS A 2 7.39 44.41 -11.44
N LYS A 3 7.50 43.42 -10.53
CA LYS A 3 7.83 41.99 -10.70
C LYS A 3 9.36 41.76 -10.70
N LEU A 4 10.01 41.20 -9.68
CA LEU A 4 9.70 39.96 -8.96
C LEU A 4 10.32 39.98 -7.54
N PHE A 5 9.54 40.39 -6.53
CA PHE A 5 9.79 40.04 -5.13
C PHE A 5 9.15 38.68 -4.88
N SER A 6 9.88 37.56 -4.97
CA SER A 6 9.34 36.22 -4.58
C SER A 6 10.37 35.13 -4.25
N ILE A 7 11.68 35.41 -4.12
CA ILE A 7 12.68 34.36 -3.81
C ILE A 7 13.09 34.31 -2.31
N VAL A 8 12.46 35.12 -1.45
CA VAL A 8 12.75 35.15 0.00
C VAL A 8 11.83 34.22 0.82
N LEU A 9 11.33 33.12 0.24
CA LEU A 9 10.44 32.16 0.96
C LEU A 9 10.95 30.72 1.04
N ALA A 10 12.18 30.42 0.61
CA ALA A 10 12.75 29.07 0.72
C ALA A 10 13.89 28.96 1.76
N VAL A 11 14.09 30.00 2.58
CA VAL A 11 15.06 30.01 3.68
C VAL A 11 14.28 30.33 4.96
N ALA A 12 13.92 29.28 5.70
CA ALA A 12 13.44 29.25 7.10
C ALA A 12 12.19 28.35 7.31
N MET A 13 12.25 27.07 6.93
CA MET A 13 11.42 26.03 7.57
C MET A 13 12.17 24.70 7.61
N VAL A 14 13.34 24.70 8.27
CA VAL A 14 13.76 23.56 9.08
C VAL A 14 13.89 24.10 10.50
N LEU A 15 12.75 24.59 11.00
CA LEU A 15 12.61 24.84 12.41
C LEU A 15 12.55 23.46 13.04
N SER A 16 13.59 23.14 13.82
CA SER A 16 13.62 22.03 14.76
C SER A 16 12.30 22.01 15.54
N VAL A 17 11.37 21.16 15.12
CA VAL A 17 10.17 20.91 15.91
C VAL A 17 10.63 19.98 17.02
N ALA A 18 10.92 20.57 18.18
CA ALA A 18 10.78 19.84 19.42
C ALA A 18 9.37 19.25 19.38
N SER A 19 9.27 17.92 19.25
CA SER A 19 8.01 17.21 19.29
C SER A 19 7.34 17.59 20.61
N VAL A 20 6.28 18.39 20.53
CA VAL A 20 5.38 18.59 21.66
C VAL A 20 4.82 17.22 22.00
N ALA A 21 5.08 16.74 23.21
CA ALA A 21 4.45 15.53 23.70
C ALA A 21 2.93 15.72 23.56
N PHE A 22 2.32 14.98 22.64
CA PHE A 22 0.88 14.95 22.49
C PHE A 22 0.30 14.43 23.81
N ALA A 23 -0.72 15.10 24.34
CA ALA A 23 -1.60 14.48 25.33
C ALA A 23 -2.13 13.18 24.69
N GLY A 24 -1.66 12.04 25.18
CA GLY A 24 -1.73 10.76 24.47
C GLY A 24 -3.16 10.28 24.30
N ALA A 25 -3.57 10.11 23.05
CA ALA A 25 -4.74 9.32 22.68
C ALA A 25 -4.36 7.83 22.89
N TRP A 26 -4.58 7.30 24.10
CA TRP A 26 -4.29 5.89 24.47
C TRP A 26 -5.36 4.89 23.98
N ASP A 27 -6.20 5.33 23.05
CA ASP A 27 -7.17 4.53 22.34
C ASP A 27 -6.49 3.54 21.39
N LYS A 28 -7.28 2.61 20.85
CA LYS A 28 -6.78 1.47 20.06
C LYS A 28 -5.99 1.88 18.80
N ALA A 29 -6.17 3.09 18.30
CA ALA A 29 -5.55 3.55 17.06
C ALA A 29 -4.60 4.72 17.33
N ALA A 30 -3.30 4.49 17.14
CA ALA A 30 -2.31 5.55 17.14
C ALA A 30 -2.57 6.57 16.02
N PRO A 31 -2.30 7.87 16.24
CA PRO A 31 -2.46 8.91 15.22
C PRO A 31 -1.55 8.67 14.00
N ALA A 32 -1.96 9.22 12.85
CA ALA A 32 -1.18 9.14 11.62
C ALA A 32 0.11 9.96 11.73
N SER A 33 1.19 9.41 11.19
CA SER A 33 2.52 10.04 11.12
C SER A 33 2.58 11.16 10.09
N ASP A 34 3.40 12.17 10.38
CA ASP A 34 3.88 13.15 9.39
C ASP A 34 4.85 12.53 8.36
N ALA A 35 5.04 13.20 7.23
CA ALA A 35 6.02 12.82 6.22
C ALA A 35 7.47 13.06 6.73
N PHE A 36 8.36 12.07 6.56
CA PHE A 36 9.71 12.05 7.15
C PHE A 36 10.83 11.90 6.11
N GLY A 37 10.57 12.32 4.88
CA GLY A 37 11.55 12.36 3.78
C GLY A 37 11.62 11.08 2.94
N TYR A 38 11.50 9.90 3.56
CA TYR A 38 11.38 8.64 2.82
C TYR A 38 10.10 8.61 1.99
N LYS A 39 10.20 8.07 0.77
CA LYS A 39 9.03 7.83 -0.10
C LYS A 39 9.08 6.41 -0.61
N ILE A 40 7.95 5.73 -0.58
CA ILE A 40 7.79 4.42 -1.20
C ILE A 40 6.56 4.43 -2.10
N GLU A 41 6.71 3.88 -3.30
CA GLU A 41 5.72 3.96 -4.36
C GLU A 41 5.57 2.59 -5.01
N VAL A 42 4.35 2.05 -5.05
CA VAL A 42 4.01 0.90 -5.89
C VAL A 42 3.47 1.45 -7.20
N VAL A 43 4.28 1.39 -8.25
CA VAL A 43 3.98 1.98 -9.56
C VAL A 43 3.40 0.90 -10.47
N LYS A 44 2.19 1.11 -10.99
CA LYS A 44 1.52 0.22 -11.94
C LYS A 44 1.92 0.55 -13.37
N PHE A 45 2.01 -0.48 -14.20
CA PHE A 45 2.31 -0.34 -15.63
C PHE A 45 1.33 -1.14 -16.50
N THR A 46 1.18 -0.68 -17.74
CA THR A 46 0.70 -1.51 -18.85
C THR A 46 1.86 -1.82 -19.79
N ARG A 47 1.84 -3.03 -20.35
CA ARG A 47 2.83 -3.47 -21.34
C ARG A 47 2.35 -3.10 -22.74
N SER A 48 3.17 -2.33 -23.48
CA SER A 48 2.98 -2.11 -24.92
C SER A 48 4.02 -2.92 -25.70
N THR A 49 3.56 -3.80 -26.58
CA THR A 49 4.41 -4.64 -27.43
C THR A 49 4.84 -3.87 -28.67
N GLY A 50 6.15 -3.81 -28.93
CA GLY A 50 6.73 -3.24 -30.14
C GLY A 50 7.09 -4.30 -31.18
N ALA A 51 8.08 -4.03 -32.04
CA ALA A 51 8.63 -5.01 -32.97
C ALA A 51 9.06 -6.31 -32.25
N LEU A 52 9.07 -7.43 -32.96
CA LEU A 52 9.33 -8.81 -32.47
C LEU A 52 10.25 -8.85 -31.25
N GLY A 53 9.69 -9.20 -30.08
CA GLY A 53 10.42 -9.40 -28.82
C GLY A 53 10.63 -8.15 -27.95
N SER A 54 10.31 -6.95 -28.44
CA SER A 54 10.44 -5.71 -27.64
C SER A 54 9.15 -5.37 -26.88
N SER A 55 9.30 -4.87 -25.67
CA SER A 55 8.17 -4.39 -24.86
C SER A 55 8.57 -3.13 -24.13
N THR A 56 7.65 -2.17 -24.07
CA THR A 56 7.77 -0.95 -23.28
C THR A 56 6.72 -0.99 -22.17
N TYR A 57 7.05 -0.41 -21.02
CA TYR A 57 6.15 -0.34 -19.87
C TYR A 57 5.77 1.10 -19.64
N ASN A 58 4.48 1.40 -19.75
CA ASN A 58 3.93 2.74 -19.54
C ASN A 58 3.27 2.78 -18.18
N VAL A 59 3.57 3.82 -17.38
CA VAL A 59 2.92 4.01 -16.08
C VAL A 59 1.42 4.17 -16.30
N ASP A 60 0.63 3.34 -15.62
CA ASP A 60 -0.83 3.37 -15.71
C ASP A 60 -1.43 3.03 -14.34
N PRO A 61 -1.78 4.04 -13.53
CA PRO A 61 -2.43 3.84 -12.23
C PRO A 61 -3.76 3.08 -12.34
N ASN A 62 -4.42 3.14 -13.50
CA ASN A 62 -5.74 2.55 -13.74
C ASN A 62 -5.66 1.14 -14.33
N ALA A 63 -4.45 0.56 -14.51
CA ALA A 63 -4.29 -0.76 -15.11
C ALA A 63 -5.15 -1.83 -14.39
N THR A 64 -5.99 -2.53 -15.14
CA THR A 64 -6.83 -3.62 -14.62
C THR A 64 -6.20 -4.98 -14.90
N ALA A 65 -6.72 -6.06 -14.31
CA ALA A 65 -6.28 -7.41 -14.62
C ALA A 65 -7.45 -8.36 -14.82
N VAL A 66 -7.14 -9.56 -15.33
CA VAL A 66 -8.02 -10.72 -15.36
C VAL A 66 -7.31 -11.84 -14.58
N ASN A 67 -8.06 -12.71 -13.92
CA ASN A 67 -7.49 -13.88 -13.24
C ASN A 67 -6.65 -14.71 -14.23
N GLY A 68 -5.42 -15.06 -13.85
CA GLY A 68 -4.45 -15.79 -14.66
C GLY A 68 -3.63 -14.93 -15.62
N ALA A 69 -3.91 -13.62 -15.77
CA ALA A 69 -3.12 -12.71 -16.60
C ALA A 69 -1.99 -12.05 -15.80
N ASP A 70 -0.91 -11.67 -16.48
CA ASP A 70 0.20 -10.93 -15.87
C ASP A 70 -0.19 -9.48 -15.55
N VAL A 71 0.25 -9.01 -14.38
CA VAL A 71 0.25 -7.62 -13.94
C VAL A 71 1.68 -7.10 -13.92
N TYR A 72 1.81 -5.80 -14.20
CA TYR A 72 3.10 -5.15 -14.32
C TYR A 72 3.24 -4.05 -13.27
N PHE A 73 4.28 -4.13 -12.44
CA PHE A 73 4.53 -3.14 -11.39
C PHE A 73 6.01 -3.04 -11.04
N ALA A 74 6.37 -1.93 -10.39
CA ALA A 74 7.65 -1.75 -9.71
C ALA A 74 7.38 -1.20 -8.30
N ILE A 75 8.23 -1.54 -7.34
CA ILE A 75 8.20 -0.94 -6.00
C ILE A 75 9.45 -0.06 -5.88
N LYS A 76 9.25 1.25 -5.85
CA LYS A 76 10.30 2.26 -5.83
C LYS A 76 10.43 2.84 -4.43
N LEU A 77 11.66 2.89 -3.93
CA LEU A 77 12.05 3.54 -2.69
C LEU A 77 12.90 4.77 -3.01
N THR A 78 12.55 5.92 -2.46
CA THR A 78 13.40 7.12 -2.46
C THR A 78 13.92 7.35 -1.05
N VAL A 79 15.24 7.26 -0.90
CA VAL A 79 15.95 7.46 0.36
C VAL A 79 16.39 8.93 0.42
N PRO A 80 16.00 9.69 1.47
CA PRO A 80 16.37 11.08 1.63
C PRO A 80 17.86 11.23 1.99
N ASP A 81 18.41 12.42 1.76
CA ASP A 81 19.76 12.76 2.20
C ASP A 81 19.77 13.08 3.70
N LEU A 82 19.96 12.03 4.50
CA LEU A 82 20.10 12.08 5.95
C LEU A 82 21.49 11.59 6.36
N LYS A 83 22.04 12.21 7.41
CA LYS A 83 23.30 11.76 8.02
C LYS A 83 23.17 10.30 8.48
N ALA A 84 24.25 9.54 8.40
CA ALA A 84 24.28 8.16 8.91
C ALA A 84 23.96 8.08 10.42
N THR A 85 24.18 9.16 11.17
CA THR A 85 23.88 9.28 12.60
C THR A 85 22.44 9.77 12.88
N ASP A 86 21.64 10.03 11.84
CA ASP A 86 20.27 10.50 12.02
C ASP A 86 19.38 9.35 12.52
N ASN A 87 18.66 9.58 13.61
CA ASN A 87 17.79 8.56 14.21
C ASN A 87 16.71 8.06 13.23
N VAL A 88 16.22 8.94 12.34
CA VAL A 88 15.25 8.55 11.32
C VAL A 88 15.87 7.53 10.36
N ARG A 89 17.12 7.73 9.94
CA ARG A 89 17.83 6.81 9.06
C ARG A 89 18.19 5.51 9.76
N ILE A 90 18.75 5.58 10.97
CA ILE A 90 19.20 4.39 11.74
C ILE A 90 18.06 3.41 11.98
N ASN A 91 16.84 3.91 12.14
CA ASN A 91 15.66 3.09 12.45
C ASN A 91 14.75 2.85 11.24
N ALA A 92 15.19 3.21 10.03
CA ALA A 92 14.40 3.06 8.83
C ALA A 92 14.27 1.58 8.43
N LYS A 93 13.04 1.11 8.27
CA LYS A 93 12.71 -0.25 7.84
C LYS A 93 11.65 -0.23 6.75
N ALA A 94 11.74 -1.18 5.81
CA ALA A 94 10.75 -1.38 4.77
C ALA A 94 9.95 -2.68 4.98
N THR A 95 8.73 -2.70 4.47
CA THR A 95 7.87 -3.89 4.40
C THR A 95 7.28 -3.95 3.01
N VAL A 96 7.29 -5.13 2.39
CA VAL A 96 6.70 -5.40 1.08
C VAL A 96 5.81 -6.63 1.22
N SER A 97 4.57 -6.52 0.77
CA SER A 97 3.61 -7.62 0.80
C SER A 97 2.84 -7.76 -0.50
N PHE A 98 2.50 -9.02 -0.78
CA PHE A 98 1.80 -9.46 -1.97
C PHE A 98 0.56 -10.24 -1.54
N THR A 99 -0.58 -9.98 -2.17
CA THR A 99 -1.83 -10.71 -1.96
C THR A 99 -2.36 -11.10 -3.33
N ALA A 100 -2.61 -12.39 -3.54
CA ALA A 100 -3.09 -12.94 -4.81
C ALA A 100 -2.24 -12.55 -6.06
N ILE A 101 -0.92 -12.42 -5.88
CA ILE A 101 0.06 -12.20 -6.96
C ILE A 101 0.96 -13.44 -7.03
N GLY A 102 0.92 -14.18 -8.13
CA GLY A 102 1.71 -15.38 -8.40
C GLY A 102 3.07 -15.04 -9.00
N GLY A 103 4.14 -15.69 -8.53
CA GLY A 103 5.53 -15.39 -8.89
C GLY A 103 6.22 -14.38 -7.97
N ALA A 104 5.45 -13.70 -7.11
CA ALA A 104 6.01 -12.88 -6.05
C ALA A 104 6.66 -13.74 -4.95
N ALA A 105 7.77 -13.24 -4.40
CA ALA A 105 8.41 -13.83 -3.23
C ALA A 105 7.52 -13.72 -1.99
N THR A 106 7.92 -14.42 -0.92
CA THR A 106 7.27 -14.29 0.38
C THR A 106 7.27 -12.83 0.85
N PRO A 107 6.19 -12.36 1.52
CA PRO A 107 6.16 -11.03 2.10
C PRO A 107 7.36 -10.82 3.03
N VAL A 108 7.99 -9.65 2.90
CA VAL A 108 9.14 -9.25 3.72
C VAL A 108 8.67 -8.17 4.68
N ALA A 109 8.91 -8.37 5.96
CA ALA A 109 8.66 -7.38 7.00
C ALA A 109 9.98 -6.94 7.63
N ASP A 110 10.00 -5.72 8.15
CA ASP A 110 11.13 -5.17 8.91
C ASP A 110 12.50 -5.22 8.21
N LEU A 111 12.53 -5.12 6.87
CA LEU A 111 13.77 -5.05 6.09
C LEU A 111 14.55 -3.80 6.49
N ASP A 112 15.76 -3.97 7.02
CA ASP A 112 16.64 -2.86 7.36
C ASP A 112 17.11 -2.12 6.10
N ILE A 113 16.85 -0.81 6.04
CA ILE A 113 17.26 0.07 4.95
C ILE A 113 18.15 1.22 5.43
N SER A 114 18.64 1.17 6.67
CA SER A 114 19.45 2.22 7.29
C SER A 114 20.79 2.45 6.57
N ALA A 115 21.35 1.39 5.98
CA ALA A 115 22.60 1.42 5.24
C ALA A 115 22.48 2.07 3.84
N LEU A 116 21.27 2.20 3.29
CA LEU A 116 21.08 2.78 1.97
C LEU A 116 21.45 4.27 1.98
N ALA A 117 22.24 4.69 1.00
CA ALA A 117 22.58 6.10 0.79
C ALA A 117 21.39 6.86 0.19
N ALA A 118 21.48 8.19 0.15
CA ALA A 118 20.49 9.00 -0.54
C ALA A 118 20.38 8.59 -2.01
N GLY A 119 19.17 8.34 -2.50
CA GLY A 119 19.00 7.83 -3.86
C GLY A 119 17.67 7.15 -4.13
N VAL A 120 17.57 6.56 -5.32
CA VAL A 120 16.39 5.81 -5.77
C VAL A 120 16.76 4.35 -5.92
N TYR A 121 15.95 3.50 -5.29
CA TYR A 121 16.11 2.06 -5.25
C TYR A 121 14.80 1.39 -5.67
N TYR A 122 14.89 0.14 -6.08
CA TYR A 122 13.77 -0.68 -6.48
C TYR A 122 13.85 -2.01 -5.75
N TYR A 123 12.69 -2.54 -5.38
CA TYR A 123 12.61 -3.84 -4.72
C TYR A 123 13.09 -4.93 -5.67
N ASP A 124 14.06 -5.73 -5.23
CA ASP A 124 14.51 -6.95 -5.87
C ASP A 124 13.78 -8.15 -5.24
N ASN A 125 12.93 -8.81 -6.02
CA ASN A 125 12.12 -9.94 -5.59
C ASN A 125 12.96 -11.20 -5.36
N ALA A 126 14.11 -11.34 -6.01
CA ALA A 126 14.98 -12.51 -5.86
C ALA A 126 15.78 -12.44 -4.56
N THR A 127 16.37 -11.28 -4.26
CA THR A 127 17.17 -11.07 -3.04
C THR A 127 16.34 -10.58 -1.86
N GLN A 128 15.10 -10.13 -2.11
CA GLN A 128 14.21 -9.55 -1.11
C GLN A 128 14.80 -8.25 -0.48
N THR A 129 15.57 -7.48 -1.26
CA THR A 129 16.22 -6.22 -0.86
C THR A 129 15.78 -5.03 -1.72
N PHE A 130 16.29 -3.84 -1.43
CA PHE A 130 16.17 -2.66 -2.29
C PHE A 130 17.52 -2.34 -2.93
N ASP A 131 17.54 -2.27 -4.26
CA ASP A 131 18.76 -2.10 -5.03
C ASP A 131 18.58 -1.07 -6.16
N THR A 132 19.70 -0.53 -6.63
CA THR A 132 19.69 0.33 -7.82
C THR A 132 19.39 -0.49 -9.07
N ILE A 133 18.77 0.11 -10.09
CA ILE A 133 18.38 -0.58 -11.34
C ILE A 133 19.53 -1.41 -11.93
N SER A 134 20.77 -0.90 -11.88
CA SER A 134 21.96 -1.56 -12.43
C SER A 134 22.29 -2.91 -11.79
N ASN A 135 21.81 -3.15 -10.56
CA ASN A 135 22.09 -4.38 -9.81
C ASN A 135 20.94 -5.39 -9.91
N LEU A 136 19.81 -5.01 -10.51
CA LEU A 136 18.68 -5.92 -10.71
C LEU A 136 19.00 -6.94 -11.81
N SER A 137 18.54 -8.17 -11.62
CA SER A 137 18.63 -9.23 -12.63
C SER A 137 17.25 -9.83 -12.91
N PRO A 138 16.65 -9.62 -14.11
CA PRO A 138 17.16 -8.79 -15.22
C PRO A 138 17.23 -7.30 -14.84
N VAL A 139 17.98 -6.50 -15.61
CA VAL A 139 18.15 -5.03 -15.40
C VAL A 139 16.84 -4.29 -15.79
N SER A 140 15.78 -4.57 -15.05
CA SER A 140 14.45 -3.99 -15.18
C SER A 140 13.79 -3.98 -13.80
N PRO A 141 13.29 -2.83 -13.33
CA PRO A 141 12.56 -2.75 -12.07
C PRO A 141 11.10 -3.22 -12.18
N VAL A 142 10.61 -3.49 -13.40
CA VAL A 142 9.22 -3.89 -13.65
C VAL A 142 9.11 -5.41 -13.62
N TYR A 143 8.30 -5.91 -12.69
CA TYR A 143 7.91 -7.32 -12.60
C TYR A 143 6.73 -7.62 -13.52
N ASN A 144 6.68 -8.84 -14.05
CA ASN A 144 5.50 -9.43 -14.69
C ASN A 144 5.04 -10.63 -13.87
N PHE A 145 4.08 -10.43 -12.99
CA PHE A 145 3.59 -11.50 -12.11
C PHE A 145 2.13 -11.79 -12.38
N THR A 146 1.71 -13.03 -12.15
CA THR A 146 0.36 -13.46 -12.50
C THR A 146 -0.65 -12.99 -11.45
N CYS A 147 -1.74 -12.34 -11.87
CA CYS A 147 -2.87 -12.04 -11.00
C CYS A 147 -3.65 -13.33 -10.72
N GLN A 148 -3.66 -13.80 -9.47
CA GLN A 148 -4.38 -15.03 -9.10
C GLN A 148 -5.86 -14.78 -8.81
N ASP A 149 -6.18 -13.61 -8.24
CA ASP A 149 -7.55 -13.22 -7.91
C ASP A 149 -7.70 -11.69 -7.96
N THR A 150 -8.44 -11.20 -8.96
CA THR A 150 -8.73 -9.77 -9.17
C THR A 150 -9.55 -9.12 -8.06
N GLU A 151 -10.23 -9.89 -7.19
CA GLU A 151 -10.92 -9.31 -6.03
C GLU A 151 -9.92 -8.90 -4.95
N THR A 152 -8.84 -9.65 -4.76
CA THR A 152 -7.89 -9.46 -3.66
C THR A 152 -6.46 -9.09 -4.09
N ALA A 153 -6.17 -9.12 -5.40
CA ALA A 153 -4.86 -8.81 -5.98
C ALA A 153 -4.34 -7.45 -5.51
N LYS A 154 -3.28 -7.49 -4.71
CA LYS A 154 -2.69 -6.31 -4.08
C LYS A 154 -1.19 -6.44 -3.91
N VAL A 155 -0.49 -5.36 -4.20
CA VAL A 155 0.90 -5.13 -3.79
C VAL A 155 0.89 -3.98 -2.81
N SER A 156 1.49 -4.14 -1.65
CA SER A 156 1.63 -3.08 -0.64
C SER A 156 3.08 -2.94 -0.23
N ALA A 157 3.50 -1.69 -0.06
CA ALA A 157 4.83 -1.35 0.37
C ALA A 157 4.75 -0.24 1.44
N LYS A 158 5.54 -0.38 2.50
CA LYS A 158 5.56 0.52 3.64
C LYS A 158 7.01 0.80 4.02
N VAL A 159 7.31 2.04 4.36
CA VAL A 159 8.53 2.41 5.08
C VAL A 159 8.12 2.99 6.42
N VAL A 160 8.79 2.56 7.47
CA VAL A 160 8.66 3.09 8.81
C VAL A 160 10.01 3.57 9.32
N SER A 161 9.99 4.55 10.21
CA SER A 161 11.12 4.86 11.06
C SER A 161 10.59 5.18 12.44
N GLU A 162 10.85 4.28 13.37
CA GLU A 162 10.16 4.22 14.65
C GLU A 162 11.17 4.17 15.79
N ARG A 163 10.77 4.71 16.94
CA ARG A 163 11.56 4.60 18.16
C ARG A 163 11.80 3.13 18.53
N PRO A 164 13.07 2.72 18.73
CA PRO A 164 13.38 1.43 19.31
C PRO A 164 12.81 1.30 20.72
N LEU A 165 12.13 0.19 20.97
CA LEU A 165 11.57 -0.15 22.28
C LEU A 165 12.40 -1.23 23.03
N ALA A 166 13.48 -1.71 22.41
CA ALA A 166 14.34 -2.75 22.98
C ALA A 166 15.22 -2.27 24.15
N GLY A 167 15.24 -0.96 24.44
CA GLY A 167 15.99 -0.36 25.53
C GLY A 167 15.27 0.86 26.10
N PRO A 168 15.72 1.33 27.28
CA PRO A 168 15.13 2.50 27.91
C PRO A 168 15.31 3.75 27.05
N PHE A 169 14.30 4.62 27.05
CA PHE A 169 14.36 5.92 26.39
C PHE A 169 13.70 7.00 27.26
N THR A 170 14.05 8.26 27.03
CA THR A 170 13.48 9.38 27.77
C THR A 170 12.37 10.07 26.98
N VAL A 171 11.27 10.42 27.66
CA VAL A 171 10.21 11.28 27.15
C VAL A 171 9.78 12.22 28.27
N GLY A 172 9.97 13.53 28.08
CA GLY A 172 9.84 14.50 29.17
C GLY A 172 10.80 14.15 30.31
N ASP A 173 10.27 14.10 31.53
CA ASP A 173 11.04 13.79 32.75
C ASP A 173 11.09 12.28 33.07
N TYR A 174 10.53 11.44 32.21
CA TYR A 174 10.37 10.01 32.47
C TYR A 174 11.33 9.17 31.64
N THR A 175 11.96 8.19 32.29
CA THR A 175 12.62 7.06 31.64
C THR A 175 11.57 5.97 31.40
N VAL A 176 11.37 5.61 30.14
CA VAL A 176 10.40 4.61 29.69
C VAL A 176 11.13 3.32 29.32
N SER A 177 10.70 2.20 29.90
CA SER A 177 11.21 0.87 29.58
C SER A 177 10.05 -0.07 29.25
N THR A 178 10.21 -0.91 28.25
CA THR A 178 9.11 -1.73 27.71
C THR A 178 9.51 -3.19 27.57
N THR A 179 8.57 -4.09 27.89
CA THR A 179 8.64 -5.52 27.57
C THR A 179 7.34 -5.91 26.85
N ALA A 180 7.22 -7.17 26.42
CA ALA A 180 5.98 -7.65 25.80
C ALA A 180 4.73 -7.45 26.69
N THR A 181 4.88 -7.47 28.02
CA THR A 181 3.76 -7.44 28.97
C THR A 181 3.80 -6.25 29.93
N THR A 182 4.83 -5.41 29.88
CA THR A 182 4.96 -4.26 30.80
C THR A 182 5.46 -3.00 30.12
N VAL A 183 5.02 -1.86 30.65
CA VAL A 183 5.54 -0.52 30.35
C VAL A 183 5.85 0.14 31.68
N ILE A 184 7.09 0.58 31.86
CA ILE A 184 7.56 1.20 33.09
C ILE A 184 7.92 2.64 32.80
N PHE A 185 7.37 3.56 33.59
CA PHE A 185 7.79 4.96 33.67
C PHE A 185 8.53 5.17 34.98
N ALA A 186 9.77 5.63 34.90
CA ALA A 186 10.65 5.85 36.04
C ALA A 186 11.15 7.30 36.07
N ASP A 187 11.44 7.83 37.26
CA ASP A 187 12.25 9.05 37.36
C ASP A 187 13.70 8.79 36.89
N SER A 188 14.50 9.85 36.79
CA SER A 188 15.90 9.77 36.33
C SER A 188 16.82 8.87 37.18
N THR A 189 16.43 8.57 38.41
CA THR A 189 17.18 7.73 39.36
C THR A 189 16.58 6.33 39.53
N ALA A 190 15.46 6.05 38.87
CA ALA A 190 14.61 4.88 39.08
C ALA A 190 14.15 4.67 40.55
N ALA A 191 14.16 5.72 41.37
CA ALA A 191 13.71 5.66 42.76
C ALA A 191 12.17 5.61 42.86
N ASN A 192 11.49 6.29 41.94
CA ASN A 192 10.05 6.22 41.75
C ASN A 192 9.73 5.61 40.38
N THR A 193 8.85 4.61 40.37
CA THR A 193 8.42 3.91 39.15
C THR A 193 6.93 3.63 39.17
N VAL A 194 6.32 3.70 37.99
CA VAL A 194 4.96 3.22 37.71
C VAL A 194 5.05 2.18 36.61
N THR A 195 4.62 0.96 36.90
CA THR A 195 4.60 -0.17 35.99
C THR A 195 3.17 -0.46 35.57
N PHE A 196 2.89 -0.35 34.28
CA PHE A 196 1.65 -0.78 33.67
C PHE A 196 1.82 -2.20 33.14
N THR A 197 0.96 -3.12 33.57
CA THR A 197 0.85 -4.45 32.98
C THR A 197 -0.11 -4.36 31.80
N ARG A 198 0.32 -4.85 30.64
CA ARG A 198 -0.44 -4.84 29.39
C ARG A 198 -0.56 -6.23 28.79
N ASP A 199 -1.63 -6.44 28.03
CA ASP A 199 -1.78 -7.58 27.14
C ASP A 199 -0.78 -7.49 25.97
N SER A 200 -0.07 -8.58 25.67
CA SER A 200 0.98 -8.59 24.65
C SER A 200 0.45 -8.55 23.21
N SER A 201 -0.83 -8.84 22.99
CA SER A 201 -1.43 -8.87 21.66
C SER A 201 -2.05 -7.54 21.25
N ASN A 202 -2.65 -6.82 22.20
CA ASN A 202 -3.40 -5.59 21.92
C ASN A 202 -2.95 -4.37 22.74
N GLY A 203 -2.06 -4.55 23.72
CA GLY A 203 -1.54 -3.48 24.57
C GLY A 203 -2.51 -3.00 25.65
N LYS A 204 -3.68 -3.61 25.82
CA LYS A 204 -4.65 -3.21 26.84
C LYS A 204 -4.05 -3.33 28.23
N VAL A 205 -4.12 -2.25 29.01
CA VAL A 205 -3.63 -2.24 30.39
C VAL A 205 -4.60 -3.00 31.29
N SER A 206 -4.06 -3.88 32.14
CA SER A 206 -4.83 -4.71 33.07
C SER A 206 -4.50 -4.46 34.55
N ALA A 207 -3.32 -3.91 34.84
CA ALA A 207 -2.91 -3.59 36.20
C ALA A 207 -1.87 -2.47 36.21
N VAL A 208 -1.73 -1.82 37.37
CA VAL A 208 -0.68 -0.83 37.64
C VAL A 208 -0.04 -1.13 38.98
N ALA A 209 1.28 -1.13 39.02
CA ALA A 209 2.07 -1.19 40.25
C ALA A 209 2.91 0.08 40.40
N VAL A 210 3.00 0.61 41.61
CA VAL A 210 3.80 1.79 41.94
C VAL A 210 4.88 1.37 42.94
N ALA A 211 6.11 1.80 42.70
CA ALA A 211 7.19 1.69 43.67
C ALA A 211 7.85 3.06 43.88
N GLY A 212 8.27 3.34 45.11
CA GLY A 212 8.84 4.63 45.50
C GLY A 212 8.06 5.29 46.64
N THR A 213 8.53 6.45 47.07
CA THR A 213 7.95 7.20 48.21
C THR A 213 7.34 8.54 47.80
N ASP A 214 7.57 9.01 46.57
CA ASP A 214 7.00 10.27 46.09
C ASP A 214 5.58 10.06 45.53
N ALA A 215 4.57 10.36 46.36
CA ALA A 215 3.17 10.32 45.94
C ALA A 215 2.85 11.32 44.80
N GLN A 216 3.63 12.39 44.63
CA GLN A 216 3.43 13.36 43.56
C GLN A 216 3.89 12.82 42.20
N PHE A 217 4.80 11.85 42.18
CA PHE A 217 5.30 11.24 40.95
C PHE A 217 4.17 10.62 40.12
N VAL A 218 3.30 9.83 40.77
CA VAL A 218 2.16 9.16 40.12
C VAL A 218 1.17 10.18 39.57
N ALA A 219 0.82 11.19 40.37
CA ALA A 219 -0.14 12.22 39.96
C ALA A 219 0.37 13.03 38.75
N LYS A 220 1.65 13.41 38.78
CA LYS A 220 2.31 14.08 37.63
C LYS A 220 2.34 13.19 36.41
N LEU A 221 2.64 11.90 36.56
CA LEU A 221 2.67 10.96 35.45
C LEU A 221 1.28 10.82 34.82
N TYR A 222 0.23 10.65 35.60
CA TYR A 222 -1.12 10.51 35.06
C TYR A 222 -1.58 11.77 34.34
N THR A 223 -1.25 12.94 34.88
CA THR A 223 -1.46 14.23 34.22
C THR A 223 -0.70 14.31 32.89
N TYR A 224 0.57 13.88 32.88
CA TYR A 224 1.42 13.88 31.70
C TYR A 224 0.92 12.91 30.61
N LEU A 225 0.47 11.73 31.00
CA LEU A 225 -0.12 10.74 30.11
C LEU A 225 -1.53 11.15 29.65
N GLY A 226 -2.21 12.07 30.34
CA GLY A 226 -3.59 12.44 30.05
C GLY A 226 -4.60 11.34 30.41
N ILE A 227 -4.30 10.50 31.41
CA ILE A 227 -5.15 9.40 31.85
C ILE A 227 -5.55 9.54 33.32
N THR A 228 -6.63 8.87 33.71
CA THR A 228 -7.04 8.73 35.11
C THR A 228 -6.97 7.27 35.56
N ALA A 229 -6.98 7.05 36.89
CA ALA A 229 -7.09 5.71 37.44
C ALA A 229 -8.39 4.98 36.99
N ALA A 230 -9.48 5.75 36.80
CA ALA A 230 -10.76 5.21 36.33
C ALA A 230 -10.68 4.70 34.88
N ASP A 231 -9.92 5.37 34.00
CA ASP A 231 -9.74 4.92 32.62
C ASP A 231 -9.06 3.55 32.54
N ILE A 232 -8.17 3.26 33.49
CA ILE A 232 -7.49 1.98 33.60
C ILE A 232 -8.46 0.91 34.11
N SER A 233 -9.21 1.18 35.19
CA SER A 233 -10.19 0.22 35.72
C SER A 233 -11.32 -0.08 34.74
N ASP A 234 -11.70 0.89 33.92
CA ASP A 234 -12.69 0.74 32.85
C ASP A 234 -12.12 0.03 31.61
N GLY A 235 -10.80 -0.24 31.58
CA GLY A 235 -10.13 -0.91 30.47
C GLY A 235 -10.07 -0.09 29.19
N LYS A 236 -10.00 1.25 29.32
CA LYS A 236 -9.93 2.21 28.20
C LYS A 236 -8.50 2.50 27.74
N VAL A 237 -7.50 2.17 28.55
CA VAL A 237 -6.08 2.47 28.26
C VAL A 237 -5.41 1.32 27.51
N TYR A 238 -4.88 1.61 26.32
CA TYR A 238 -4.07 0.69 25.52
C TYR A 238 -2.67 1.27 25.38
N MET A 239 -1.69 0.63 26.00
CA MET A 239 -0.27 0.93 25.83
C MET A 239 0.35 -0.07 24.85
N SER A 240 -0.15 -0.14 23.61
CA SER A 240 0.51 -0.92 22.55
C SER A 240 1.85 -0.28 22.16
N ASP A 241 2.72 -1.03 21.48
CA ASP A 241 3.99 -0.47 20.98
C ASP A 241 3.78 0.72 20.03
N ASP A 242 2.74 0.66 19.20
CA ASP A 242 2.36 1.77 18.31
C ASP A 242 1.94 3.01 19.10
N ASN A 243 1.11 2.83 20.15
CA ASN A 243 0.68 3.94 21.00
C ASN A 243 1.86 4.55 21.76
N LEU A 244 2.83 3.73 22.21
CA LEU A 244 4.03 4.22 22.89
C LEU A 244 4.93 5.02 21.96
N ARG A 245 5.13 4.59 20.71
CA ARG A 245 5.91 5.33 19.73
C ARG A 245 5.25 6.64 19.35
N ALA A 246 3.92 6.63 19.18
CA ALA A 246 3.14 7.83 18.91
C ALA A 246 3.22 8.83 20.09
N PHE A 247 3.05 8.34 21.32
CA PHE A 247 3.24 9.12 22.54
C PHE A 247 4.65 9.71 22.64
N ALA A 248 5.68 8.93 22.30
CA ALA A 248 7.07 9.37 22.31
C ALA A 248 7.46 10.28 21.13
N GLY A 249 6.52 10.58 20.21
CA GLY A 249 6.71 11.50 19.10
C GLY A 249 7.71 11.03 18.02
N PHE A 250 8.01 9.72 17.95
CA PHE A 250 8.90 9.15 16.93
C PHE A 250 8.31 7.85 16.39
N ALA A 251 7.31 8.02 15.52
CA ALA A 251 6.56 6.96 14.87
C ALA A 251 6.30 7.33 13.42
N TYR A 252 7.34 7.31 12.58
CA TYR A 252 7.20 7.76 11.20
C TYR A 252 6.77 6.66 10.23
N LYS A 253 5.88 6.97 9.28
CA LYS A 253 5.37 5.99 8.31
C LYS A 253 4.99 6.59 6.96
N THR A 254 5.26 5.84 5.89
CA THR A 254 4.74 6.11 4.53
C THR A 254 4.35 4.78 3.89
N THR A 255 3.20 4.75 3.23
CA THR A 255 2.65 3.55 2.59
C THR A 255 2.23 3.84 1.15
N SER A 256 2.37 2.83 0.29
CA SER A 256 1.80 2.83 -1.05
C SER A 256 1.24 1.44 -1.33
N GLU A 257 0.11 1.40 -2.03
CA GLU A 257 -0.52 0.17 -2.44
C GLU A 257 -1.05 0.27 -3.87
N ALA A 258 -1.05 -0.85 -4.56
CA ALA A 258 -1.62 -1.02 -5.88
C ALA A 258 -2.54 -2.24 -5.89
N THR A 259 -3.70 -2.10 -6.52
CA THR A 259 -4.64 -3.21 -6.75
C THR A 259 -4.97 -3.33 -8.23
N TRP A 260 -5.30 -4.55 -8.66
CA TRP A 260 -5.73 -4.85 -10.02
C TRP A 260 -7.11 -5.48 -10.01
N LYS A 261 -8.12 -4.63 -10.02
CA LYS A 261 -9.50 -5.05 -10.15
C LYS A 261 -9.80 -5.49 -11.57
N ALA A 262 -10.78 -6.37 -11.71
CA ALA A 262 -11.34 -6.71 -13.01
C ALA A 262 -11.97 -5.47 -13.66
N ASN A 263 -11.77 -5.31 -14.96
CA ASN A 263 -12.55 -4.35 -15.72
C ASN A 263 -13.95 -4.94 -15.93
N SER A 264 -14.96 -4.33 -15.31
CA SER A 264 -16.34 -4.79 -15.37
C SER A 264 -17.09 -4.30 -16.60
N THR A 265 -16.45 -3.59 -17.55
CA THR A 265 -17.12 -3.25 -18.81
C THR A 265 -17.38 -4.53 -19.60
N PRO A 266 -18.63 -4.98 -19.75
CA PRO A 266 -18.92 -6.12 -20.60
C PRO A 266 -18.46 -5.80 -22.03
N ILE A 267 -17.75 -6.73 -22.66
CA ILE A 267 -17.62 -6.72 -24.11
C ILE A 267 -19.03 -7.01 -24.64
N ILE A 268 -19.80 -5.96 -24.91
CA ILE A 268 -20.97 -6.08 -25.76
C ILE A 268 -20.40 -6.28 -27.15
N LEU A 269 -20.34 -7.53 -27.63
CA LEU A 269 -20.36 -7.74 -29.07
C LEU A 269 -21.66 -7.10 -29.53
N ASP A 270 -21.58 -5.99 -30.27
CA ASP A 270 -22.71 -5.52 -31.04
C ASP A 270 -23.14 -6.70 -31.94
N PRO A 271 -24.34 -7.27 -31.76
CA PRO A 271 -24.79 -8.40 -32.56
C PRO A 271 -25.19 -7.99 -33.98
N THR A 272 -24.80 -6.81 -34.48
CA THR A 272 -24.87 -6.48 -35.90
C THR A 272 -23.87 -7.27 -36.76
N ILE A 273 -23.57 -8.52 -36.40
CA ILE A 273 -23.42 -9.55 -37.43
C ILE A 273 -24.83 -9.85 -37.92
N SER A 274 -25.28 -9.11 -38.94
CA SER A 274 -26.32 -9.62 -39.80
C SER A 274 -25.83 -10.97 -40.32
N ILE A 275 -26.48 -12.06 -39.91
CA ILE A 275 -26.35 -13.36 -40.55
C ILE A 275 -26.44 -13.09 -42.06
N PRO A 276 -25.47 -13.50 -42.90
CA PRO A 276 -25.66 -13.39 -44.32
C PRO A 276 -26.97 -14.12 -44.61
N LYS A 277 -27.96 -13.42 -45.16
CA LYS A 277 -29.22 -14.04 -45.58
C LYS A 277 -28.89 -15.09 -46.64
N THR A 278 -28.51 -16.29 -46.24
CA THR A 278 -28.56 -17.47 -47.08
C THR A 278 -30.04 -17.81 -47.20
N GLY A 279 -30.73 -17.14 -48.13
CA GLY A 279 -32.16 -17.36 -48.32
C GLY A 279 -32.85 -16.39 -49.27
N ASP A 280 -32.41 -15.12 -49.35
CA ASP A 280 -33.09 -14.12 -50.17
C ASP A 280 -32.22 -13.73 -51.36
N ASN A 281 -32.14 -14.62 -52.36
CA ASN A 281 -31.92 -14.31 -53.79
C ASN A 281 -31.73 -15.55 -54.69
N ALA A 282 -32.07 -16.76 -54.20
CA ALA A 282 -32.10 -17.98 -55.03
C ALA A 282 -33.51 -18.58 -55.22
N SER A 283 -34.55 -18.08 -54.53
CA SER A 283 -35.85 -18.76 -54.47
C SER A 283 -37.05 -18.00 -55.07
N VAL A 284 -36.87 -16.89 -55.81
CA VAL A 284 -37.98 -16.23 -56.53
C VAL A 284 -37.93 -16.50 -58.03
N ILE A 285 -36.74 -16.75 -58.59
CA ILE A 285 -36.58 -17.07 -60.02
C ILE A 285 -36.95 -18.54 -60.31
N GLY A 286 -36.83 -19.44 -59.33
CA GLY A 286 -37.19 -20.86 -59.47
C GLY A 286 -38.71 -21.15 -59.48
N PHE A 287 -39.51 -20.40 -58.72
CA PHE A 287 -40.97 -20.59 -58.71
C PHE A 287 -41.69 -19.88 -59.86
N ALA A 288 -41.10 -18.81 -60.42
CA ALA A 288 -41.64 -18.14 -61.62
C ALA A 288 -41.48 -18.99 -62.90
N MET A 289 -40.41 -19.79 -63.02
CA MET A 289 -40.18 -20.65 -64.18
C MET A 289 -41.08 -21.89 -64.22
N ILE A 290 -41.56 -22.39 -63.06
CA ILE A 290 -42.51 -23.53 -63.00
C ILE A 290 -43.92 -23.11 -63.48
N MET A 291 -44.35 -21.88 -63.20
CA MET A 291 -45.65 -21.37 -63.67
C MET A 291 -45.68 -21.09 -65.18
N VAL A 292 -44.56 -20.67 -65.78
CA VAL A 292 -44.46 -20.48 -67.25
C VAL A 292 -44.47 -21.82 -68.00
N ALA A 293 -43.90 -22.87 -67.43
CA ALA A 293 -43.92 -24.22 -68.03
C ALA A 293 -45.33 -24.86 -67.99
N ILE A 294 -46.12 -24.61 -66.96
CA ILE A 294 -47.50 -25.14 -66.84
C ILE A 294 -48.45 -24.44 -67.82
N VAL A 295 -48.25 -23.13 -68.08
CA VAL A 295 -49.06 -22.38 -69.06
C VAL A 295 -48.66 -22.73 -70.50
N ALA A 296 -47.40 -23.07 -70.79
CA ALA A 296 -46.97 -23.54 -72.11
C ALA A 296 -47.44 -24.97 -72.44
N ALA A 297 -47.52 -25.86 -71.44
CA ALA A 297 -48.03 -27.23 -71.62
C ALA A 297 -49.56 -27.28 -71.86
N ALA A 298 -50.33 -26.33 -71.32
CA ALA A 298 -51.78 -26.25 -71.57
C ALA A 298 -52.14 -25.71 -72.96
N VAL A 299 -51.27 -24.93 -73.60
CA VAL A 299 -51.48 -24.41 -74.97
C VAL A 299 -51.09 -25.44 -76.05
N ALA A 300 -50.24 -26.42 -75.73
CA ALA A 300 -49.84 -27.49 -76.66
C ALA A 300 -50.88 -28.62 -76.78
N VAL A 301 -51.75 -28.83 -75.78
CA VAL A 301 -52.77 -29.92 -75.82
C VAL A 301 -54.05 -29.51 -76.57
N LYS A 302 -54.25 -28.21 -76.87
CA LYS A 302 -55.45 -27.75 -77.61
C LYS A 302 -55.27 -27.70 -79.14
N LYS A 303 -54.14 -28.16 -79.69
CA LYS A 303 -53.87 -28.11 -81.15
C LYS A 303 -53.62 -29.46 -81.82
N VAL A 304 -54.17 -30.55 -81.28
CA VAL A 304 -54.36 -31.81 -82.01
C VAL A 304 -55.72 -32.39 -81.65
N ASN A 305 -56.76 -31.94 -82.35
CA ASN A 305 -57.95 -32.73 -82.67
C ASN A 305 -58.29 -32.40 -84.13
N ALA A 306 -57.99 -33.36 -85.00
CA ALA A 306 -58.83 -33.66 -86.15
C ALA A 306 -60.09 -34.37 -85.63
#